data_AF-A0A559JKJ2-F1
#
_entry.id   AF-A0A559JKJ2-F1
#
_cell.length_a   1.000
_cell.length_b   1.000
_cell.length_c   1.000
_cell.angle_alpha   90.00
_cell.angle_beta   90.00
_cell.angle_gamma   90.00
#
_symmetry.space_group_name_H-M   'P 1'
#
loop_
_entity.id
_entity.type
_entity.pdbx_description
1 polymer ?
#
loop_
_entity_poly.entity_id
_entity_poly.type
_entity_poly.pdbx_seq_one_letter_code
_entity_poly.pdbx_strand_id
1 'polypeptide(L)'
;MENKIEMYFLAGLATAPTFMEGLRIALGEKIGRFITPNRVADHSGSPVQSGLLFPYGDWSRKAIPQLWEIRADMRLGAERFSKSIGGNRVVASIESSGIGDGFSPVRGRTTLLVGHSGGGVAAVQAAEMLLRSGARSSCFAVTIGSPRCRIPERLKPFVLAIRAARGETDRRSPDIVSRLGSYGGWILGSRLRLPAWHKGKHEPGATVGLPIIGGHADYFRNRAPYVNEQGKSNLDLVVDTITEWLGYNAKYR
;
A
#
# COMPACT_ATOMS: atom_id res chain seq x y z
N MET A 1 -17.64 14.30 -14.74
CA MET A 1 -17.16 14.52 -13.37
C MET A 1 -15.71 14.10 -13.31
N GLU A 2 -14.82 14.99 -12.88
CA GLU A 2 -13.38 14.74 -12.81
C GLU A 2 -13.09 13.86 -11.59
N ASN A 3 -12.52 12.67 -11.79
CA ASN A 3 -12.19 11.76 -10.69
C ASN A 3 -10.97 12.31 -9.94
N LYS A 4 -11.14 12.71 -8.68
CA LYS A 4 -10.02 13.17 -7.84
C LYS A 4 -9.28 11.98 -7.26
N ILE A 5 -7.95 11.96 -7.40
CA ILE A 5 -7.12 10.92 -6.80
C ILE A 5 -6.45 11.46 -5.53
N GLU A 6 -6.73 10.79 -4.42
CA GLU A 6 -6.06 11.03 -3.14
C GLU A 6 -5.05 9.92 -2.89
N MET A 7 -3.79 10.26 -2.66
CA MET A 7 -2.74 9.30 -2.37
C MET A 7 -2.19 9.50 -0.97
N TYR A 8 -2.14 8.44 -0.18
CA TYR A 8 -1.52 8.48 1.14
C TYR A 8 -0.37 7.49 1.18
N PHE A 9 0.78 7.94 1.68
CA PHE A 9 2.00 7.17 1.78
C PHE A 9 2.24 6.84 3.25
N LEU A 10 2.19 5.56 3.58
CA LEU A 10 2.15 5.07 4.96
C LEU A 10 3.51 4.50 5.34
N ALA A 11 4.23 5.24 6.17
CA ALA A 11 5.52 4.81 6.67
C ALA A 11 5.39 3.68 7.69
N GLY A 12 6.46 2.90 7.79
CA GLY A 12 6.57 1.76 8.69
C GLY A 12 7.13 2.14 10.05
N LEU A 13 7.90 1.21 10.60
CA LEU A 13 8.49 1.30 11.94
C LEU A 13 9.53 2.42 12.02
N ALA A 14 9.41 3.31 13.01
CA ALA A 14 10.41 4.30 13.42
C ALA A 14 11.08 5.02 12.24
N THR A 15 10.28 5.36 11.24
CA THR A 15 10.76 5.81 9.94
C THR A 15 11.03 7.32 9.98
N ALA A 16 12.08 7.77 9.30
CA ALA A 16 12.36 9.19 9.15
C ALA A 16 11.22 9.89 8.37
N PRO A 17 10.82 11.13 8.73
CA PRO A 17 9.66 11.79 8.13
C PRO A 17 9.71 11.93 6.60
N THR A 18 10.91 12.00 6.02
CA THR A 18 11.13 12.20 4.57
C THR A 18 11.41 10.91 3.81
N PHE A 19 11.39 9.75 4.47
CA PHE A 19 11.82 8.48 3.87
C PHE A 19 11.05 8.09 2.60
N MET A 20 9.73 8.31 2.57
CA MET A 20 8.87 8.00 1.42
C MET A 20 8.60 9.22 0.53
N GLU A 21 9.25 10.36 0.79
CA GLU A 21 8.96 11.61 0.08
C GLU A 21 9.33 11.52 -1.41
N GLY A 22 10.48 10.92 -1.73
CA GLY A 22 10.88 10.67 -3.11
C GLY A 22 9.87 9.81 -3.88
N LEU A 23 9.31 8.79 -3.21
CA LEU A 23 8.24 7.97 -3.78
C LEU A 23 6.95 8.76 -3.97
N ARG A 24 6.56 9.58 -3.00
CA ARG A 24 5.36 10.41 -3.07
C ARG A 24 5.39 11.35 -4.28
N ILE A 25 6.50 12.07 -4.44
CA ILE A 25 6.69 13.01 -5.54
C ILE A 25 6.70 12.27 -6.87
N ALA A 26 7.55 11.25 -7.03
CA ALA A 26 7.72 10.53 -8.29
C ALA A 26 6.43 9.83 -8.75
N LEU A 27 5.71 9.17 -7.83
CA LEU A 27 4.46 8.50 -8.16
C LEU A 27 3.35 9.50 -8.49
N GLY A 28 3.27 10.61 -7.75
CA GLY A 28 2.27 11.64 -8.00
C GLY A 28 2.46 12.36 -9.33
N GLU A 29 3.68 12.68 -9.70
CA GLU A 29 3.99 13.23 -11.02
C GLU A 29 3.64 12.25 -12.14
N LYS A 30 3.94 10.95 -11.96
CA LYS A 30 3.68 9.95 -12.99
C LYS A 30 2.18 9.69 -13.17
N ILE A 31 1.42 9.61 -12.07
CA ILE A 31 -0.04 9.49 -12.11
C ILE A 31 -0.70 10.76 -12.66
N GLY A 32 -0.24 11.95 -12.25
CA GLY A 32 -0.74 13.23 -12.76
C GLY A 32 -0.61 13.33 -14.28
N ARG A 33 0.55 12.94 -14.82
CA ARG A 33 0.77 12.88 -16.28
C ARG A 33 -0.17 11.90 -16.99
N PHE A 34 -0.52 10.78 -16.36
CA PHE A 34 -1.44 9.80 -16.93
C PHE A 34 -2.88 10.32 -17.01
N ILE A 35 -3.32 11.08 -16.00
CA ILE A 35 -4.71 11.57 -15.91
C ILE A 35 -4.92 12.83 -16.75
N THR A 36 -3.93 13.74 -16.78
CA THR A 36 -4.02 15.01 -17.50
C THR A 36 -2.84 15.21 -18.46
N PRO A 37 -2.78 14.46 -19.58
CA PRO A 37 -1.63 14.49 -20.49
C PRO A 37 -1.45 15.82 -21.24
N ASN A 38 -2.52 16.64 -21.34
CA ASN A 38 -2.54 17.88 -22.14
C ASN A 38 -2.81 19.16 -21.33
N ARG A 39 -2.79 19.11 -19.99
CA ARG A 39 -2.86 20.34 -19.19
C ARG A 39 -1.46 20.94 -19.08
N VAL A 40 -1.31 22.16 -19.60
CA VAL A 40 -0.24 23.08 -19.17
C VAL A 40 -0.41 23.27 -17.66
N ALA A 41 0.62 23.57 -16.89
CA ALA A 41 0.46 23.83 -15.46
C ALA A 41 -0.29 25.16 -15.22
N ASP A 42 -1.58 25.24 -15.55
CA ASP A 42 -2.46 26.30 -15.07
C ASP A 42 -2.71 26.07 -13.57
N HIS A 43 -2.75 27.15 -12.81
CA HIS A 43 -2.78 27.17 -11.34
C HIS A 43 -4.08 26.59 -10.72
N SER A 44 -4.92 25.93 -11.51
CA SER A 44 -6.12 25.22 -11.04
C SER A 44 -5.74 23.85 -10.48
N GLY A 45 -5.75 23.73 -9.15
CA GLY A 45 -5.70 22.52 -8.32
C GLY A 45 -5.22 21.22 -8.96
N SER A 46 -4.09 20.69 -8.47
CA SER A 46 -3.57 19.37 -8.86
C SER A 46 -4.66 18.29 -8.77
N PRO A 47 -4.90 17.49 -9.85
CA PRO A 47 -5.87 16.39 -9.83
C PRO A 47 -5.46 15.26 -8.87
N VAL A 48 -4.22 15.31 -8.41
CA VAL A 48 -3.62 14.37 -7.46
C VAL A 48 -3.26 15.12 -6.18
N GLN A 49 -3.91 14.75 -5.09
CA GLN A 49 -3.55 15.21 -3.75
C GLN A 49 -2.78 14.10 -3.04
N SER A 50 -1.75 14.44 -2.28
CA SER A 50 -0.97 13.44 -1.56
C SER A 50 -0.47 13.86 -0.20
N GLY A 51 -0.35 12.89 0.71
CA GLY A 51 0.16 13.10 2.06
C GLY A 51 0.98 11.92 2.58
N LEU A 52 1.89 12.19 3.51
CA LEU A 52 2.64 11.19 4.26
C LEU A 52 1.98 10.95 5.62
N LEU A 53 1.77 9.69 5.98
CA LEU A 53 1.16 9.27 7.24
C LEU A 53 2.08 8.30 7.98
N PHE A 54 2.04 8.37 9.32
CA PHE A 54 2.86 7.56 10.21
C PHE A 54 1.94 6.74 11.14
N PRO A 55 1.27 5.68 10.63
CA PRO A 55 0.24 4.94 11.37
C PRO A 55 0.71 4.42 12.74
N TYR A 56 2.00 4.14 12.88
CA TYR A 56 2.60 3.63 14.12
C TYR A 56 3.51 4.65 14.81
N GLY A 57 3.63 5.86 14.27
CA GLY A 57 4.59 6.88 14.68
C GLY A 57 5.82 6.92 13.77
N ASP A 58 6.56 8.02 13.83
CA ASP A 58 7.82 8.21 13.13
C ASP A 58 9.00 7.84 14.05
N TRP A 59 10.22 8.20 13.65
CA TRP A 59 11.44 8.01 14.44
C TRP A 59 11.48 8.72 15.81
N SER A 60 10.62 9.70 16.06
CA SER A 60 10.56 10.41 17.35
C SER A 60 9.90 9.58 18.44
N ARG A 61 9.13 8.55 18.04
CA ARG A 61 8.46 7.63 18.96
C ARG A 61 9.30 6.36 19.13
N LYS A 62 9.36 5.83 20.36
CA LYS A 62 10.08 4.58 20.67
C LYS A 62 9.62 3.43 19.77
N ALA A 63 10.57 2.72 19.14
CA ALA A 63 10.29 1.67 18.16
C ALA A 63 9.56 0.45 18.74
N ILE A 64 9.84 0.06 19.99
CA ILE A 64 9.25 -1.16 20.59
C ILE A 64 7.71 -1.09 20.64
N PRO A 65 7.07 -0.03 21.18
CA PRO A 65 5.61 0.14 21.09
C PRO A 65 5.06 0.05 19.67
N GLN A 66 5.72 0.69 18.69
CA GLN A 66 5.28 0.65 17.30
C GLN A 66 5.29 -0.78 16.74
N LEU A 67 6.34 -1.56 17.04
CA LEU A 67 6.45 -2.95 16.62
C LEU A 67 5.33 -3.82 17.23
N TRP A 68 4.97 -3.58 18.50
CA TRP A 68 3.84 -4.27 19.15
C TRP A 68 2.51 -3.94 18.48
N GLU A 69 2.28 -2.67 18.14
CA GLU A 69 1.08 -2.25 17.40
C GLU A 69 1.01 -2.91 16.01
N ILE A 70 2.11 -2.89 15.24
CA ILE A 70 2.20 -3.58 13.94
C ILE A 70 1.88 -5.08 14.10
N ARG A 71 2.47 -5.73 15.11
CA ARG A 71 2.25 -7.16 15.38
C ARG A 71 0.79 -7.46 15.77
N ALA A 72 0.15 -6.57 16.54
CA ALA A 72 -1.26 -6.69 16.88
C ALA A 72 -2.12 -6.61 15.62
N ASP A 73 -1.88 -5.61 14.77
CA ASP A 73 -2.60 -5.40 13.52
C ASP A 73 -2.43 -6.55 12.53
N MET A 74 -1.21 -7.07 12.36
CA MET A 74 -0.93 -8.22 11.47
C MET A 74 -1.78 -9.46 11.79
N ARG A 75 -2.17 -9.63 13.05
CA ARG A 75 -2.90 -10.82 13.52
C ARG A 75 -4.42 -10.69 13.34
N LEU A 76 -4.92 -9.50 13.03
CA LEU A 76 -6.34 -9.26 12.85
C LEU A 76 -6.87 -10.04 11.63
N GLY A 77 -8.15 -10.40 11.70
CA GLY A 77 -8.92 -10.85 10.55
C GLY A 77 -9.79 -9.70 10.06
N ALA A 78 -10.27 -9.76 8.82
CA ALA A 78 -11.05 -8.70 8.19
C ALA A 78 -12.18 -8.16 9.09
N GLU A 79 -12.93 -9.05 9.75
CA GLU A 79 -14.04 -8.69 10.65
C GLU A 79 -13.63 -7.92 11.91
N ARG A 80 -12.34 -7.85 12.21
CA ARG A 80 -11.79 -7.15 13.38
C ARG A 80 -10.92 -5.97 12.98
N PHE A 81 -10.93 -5.53 11.73
CA PHE A 81 -10.12 -4.38 11.30
C PHE A 81 -10.52 -3.07 11.98
N SER A 82 -11.74 -2.93 12.51
CA SER A 82 -12.12 -1.83 13.40
C SER A 82 -11.30 -1.76 14.70
N LYS A 83 -10.57 -2.83 15.06
CA LYS A 83 -9.63 -2.87 16.19
C LYS A 83 -8.18 -2.56 15.78
N SER A 84 -7.94 -2.28 14.49
CA SER A 84 -6.62 -1.94 13.96
C SER A 84 -6.14 -0.63 14.54
N ILE A 85 -4.93 -0.59 15.10
CA ILE A 85 -4.36 0.64 15.64
C ILE A 85 -3.90 1.53 14.49
N GLY A 86 -3.09 1.00 13.58
CA GLY A 86 -2.55 1.75 12.44
C GLY A 86 -3.64 2.12 11.43
N GLY A 87 -4.55 1.20 11.13
CA GLY A 87 -5.65 1.42 10.21
C GLY A 87 -6.59 2.53 10.70
N ASN A 88 -6.99 2.52 11.98
CA ASN A 88 -7.87 3.56 12.52
C ASN A 88 -7.20 4.94 12.49
N ARG A 89 -5.90 5.01 12.81
CA ARG A 89 -5.15 6.27 12.72
C ARG A 89 -5.09 6.80 11.29
N VAL A 90 -4.94 5.92 10.29
CA VAL A 90 -4.98 6.32 8.87
C VAL A 90 -6.35 6.86 8.49
N VAL A 91 -7.43 6.14 8.82
CA VAL A 91 -8.80 6.62 8.53
C VAL A 91 -9.04 7.98 9.18
N ALA A 92 -8.70 8.13 10.46
CA ALA A 92 -8.83 9.39 11.18
C ALA A 92 -8.01 10.53 10.53
N SER A 93 -6.77 10.26 10.08
CA SER A 93 -5.96 11.26 9.37
C SER A 93 -6.53 11.65 8.01
N ILE A 94 -7.11 10.69 7.28
CA ILE A 94 -7.75 10.96 5.99
C ILE A 94 -8.99 11.83 6.21
N GLU A 95 -9.81 11.50 7.21
CA GLU A 95 -11.02 12.25 7.58
C GLU A 95 -10.68 13.65 8.09
N SER A 96 -9.62 13.80 8.90
CA SER A 96 -9.22 15.10 9.45
C SER A 96 -8.46 16.00 8.47
N SER A 97 -7.88 15.44 7.41
CA SER A 97 -7.09 16.21 6.44
C SER A 97 -7.90 17.27 5.68
N GLY A 98 -9.24 17.27 5.79
CA GLY A 98 -10.10 18.28 5.16
C GLY A 98 -10.06 18.28 3.63
N ILE A 99 -9.32 17.33 3.03
CA ILE A 99 -9.24 17.10 1.59
C ILE A 99 -10.60 16.64 1.03
N GLY A 100 -11.46 16.12 1.91
CA GLY A 100 -12.87 15.91 1.63
C GLY A 100 -13.73 17.06 2.15
N ASP A 101 -14.13 17.96 1.26
CA ASP A 101 -15.27 18.85 1.49
C ASP A 101 -16.42 18.00 2.05
N GLY A 102 -16.93 18.43 3.21
CA GLY A 102 -17.63 17.60 4.18
C GLY A 102 -18.69 16.67 3.59
N PHE A 103 -18.70 15.42 4.04
CA PHE A 103 -19.80 14.43 4.04
C PHE A 103 -20.76 14.39 2.82
N SER A 104 -20.37 14.91 1.67
CA SER A 104 -21.11 14.73 0.44
C SER A 104 -20.56 13.45 -0.20
N PRO A 105 -21.41 12.45 -0.50
CA PRO A 105 -21.02 11.26 -1.22
C PRO A 105 -20.72 11.66 -2.68
N VAL A 106 -19.58 12.33 -2.88
CA VAL A 106 -19.12 12.74 -4.20
C VAL A 106 -18.71 11.46 -4.91
N ARG A 107 -19.57 11.02 -5.83
CA ARG A 107 -19.21 10.06 -6.88
C ARG A 107 -17.92 10.56 -7.55
N GLY A 108 -16.86 9.74 -7.57
CA GLY A 108 -15.59 10.09 -8.23
C GLY A 108 -14.43 10.51 -7.31
N ARG A 109 -14.26 9.84 -6.16
CA ARG A 109 -13.00 9.88 -5.38
C ARG A 109 -12.37 8.48 -5.36
N THR A 110 -11.16 8.39 -5.89
CA THR A 110 -10.33 7.20 -5.82
C THR A 110 -9.20 7.44 -4.82
N THR A 111 -9.09 6.56 -3.82
CA THR A 111 -8.00 6.62 -2.83
C THR A 111 -6.95 5.56 -3.15
N LEU A 112 -5.68 5.93 -3.10
CA LEU A 112 -4.53 5.05 -3.21
C LEU A 112 -3.71 5.10 -1.92
N LEU A 113 -3.64 3.98 -1.20
CA LEU A 113 -2.85 3.84 0.02
C LEU A 113 -1.57 3.06 -0.30
N VAL A 114 -0.41 3.70 -0.21
CA VAL A 114 0.89 3.09 -0.51
C VAL A 114 1.67 2.93 0.78
N GLY A 115 1.75 1.71 1.31
CA GLY A 115 2.41 1.43 2.57
C GLY A 115 3.75 0.69 2.41
N HIS A 116 4.77 1.14 3.13
CA HIS A 116 6.05 0.43 3.26
C HIS A 116 6.15 -0.27 4.61
N SER A 117 6.75 -1.47 4.64
CA SER A 117 6.95 -2.21 5.89
C SER A 117 5.62 -2.37 6.65
N GLY A 118 5.58 -2.11 7.97
CA GLY A 118 4.35 -2.09 8.76
C GLY A 118 3.24 -1.19 8.20
N GLY A 119 3.58 -0.10 7.52
CA GLY A 119 2.60 0.80 6.90
C GLY A 119 1.73 0.12 5.84
N GLY A 120 2.21 -0.95 5.19
CA GLY A 120 1.39 -1.76 4.28
C GLY A 120 0.27 -2.53 4.98
N VAL A 121 0.47 -2.93 6.25
CA VAL A 121 -0.59 -3.55 7.06
C VAL A 121 -1.70 -2.53 7.34
N ALA A 122 -1.30 -1.33 7.77
CA ALA A 122 -2.24 -0.22 8.00
C ALA A 122 -2.98 0.18 6.71
N ALA A 123 -2.30 0.18 5.56
CA ALA A 123 -2.88 0.51 4.26
C ALA A 123 -4.02 -0.44 3.89
N VAL A 124 -3.80 -1.76 3.98
CA VAL A 124 -4.83 -2.77 3.70
C VAL A 124 -6.03 -2.61 4.64
N GLN A 125 -5.76 -2.41 5.93
CA GLN A 125 -6.81 -2.33 6.94
C GLN A 125 -7.64 -1.05 6.78
N ALA A 126 -6.99 0.09 6.53
CA ALA A 126 -7.68 1.36 6.24
C ALA A 126 -8.47 1.29 4.93
N ALA A 127 -7.93 0.68 3.87
CA ALA A 127 -8.65 0.52 2.61
C ALA A 127 -9.96 -0.25 2.79
N GLU A 128 -9.91 -1.36 3.52
CA GLU A 128 -11.11 -2.12 3.86
C GLU A 128 -12.11 -1.28 4.66
N MET A 129 -11.65 -0.53 5.68
CA MET A 129 -12.55 0.29 6.50
C MET A 129 -13.22 1.40 5.69
N LEU A 130 -12.48 2.13 4.85
CA LEU A 130 -13.02 3.18 3.98
C LEU A 130 -14.04 2.64 2.96
N LEU A 131 -13.82 1.44 2.43
CA LEU A 131 -14.80 0.78 1.55
C LEU A 131 -16.01 0.23 2.29
N ARG A 132 -15.84 -0.22 3.55
CA ARG A 132 -16.95 -0.75 4.39
C ARG A 132 -17.89 0.36 4.83
N SER A 133 -17.35 1.54 5.16
CA SER A 133 -18.15 2.69 5.58
C SER A 133 -18.84 3.43 4.43
N GLY A 134 -18.50 3.10 3.17
CA GLY A 134 -18.96 3.86 2.00
C GLY A 134 -18.28 5.22 1.86
N ALA A 135 -17.28 5.53 2.68
CA ALA A 135 -16.55 6.80 2.63
C ALA A 135 -15.75 7.00 1.33
N ARG A 136 -15.45 5.93 0.60
CA ARG A 136 -14.78 5.97 -0.71
C ARG A 136 -15.43 5.03 -1.72
N SER A 137 -15.48 5.48 -2.98
CA SER A 137 -16.03 4.70 -4.10
C SER A 137 -15.08 3.60 -4.58
N SER A 138 -13.78 3.84 -4.45
CA SER A 138 -12.71 2.92 -4.81
C SER A 138 -11.49 3.21 -3.94
N CYS A 139 -10.87 2.16 -3.41
CA CYS A 139 -9.70 2.27 -2.55
C CYS A 139 -8.70 1.17 -2.90
N PHE A 140 -7.53 1.57 -3.35
CA PHE A 140 -6.42 0.70 -3.72
C PHE A 140 -5.39 0.68 -2.60
N ALA A 141 -4.79 -0.49 -2.35
CA ALA A 141 -3.70 -0.62 -1.40
C ALA A 141 -2.47 -1.23 -2.08
N VAL A 142 -1.33 -0.55 -1.96
CA VAL A 142 -0.02 -1.06 -2.34
C VAL A 142 0.76 -1.34 -1.08
N THR A 143 1.33 -2.54 -0.97
CA THR A 143 2.17 -2.95 0.15
C THR A 143 3.59 -3.22 -0.37
N ILE A 144 4.60 -2.56 0.20
CA ILE A 144 5.98 -2.59 -0.29
C ILE A 144 6.90 -3.10 0.81
N GLY A 145 7.52 -4.26 0.60
CA GLY A 145 8.36 -4.91 1.63
C GLY A 145 7.61 -5.21 2.93
N SER A 146 6.28 -5.24 2.89
CA SER A 146 5.43 -5.28 4.08
C SER A 146 5.27 -6.69 4.65
N PRO A 147 5.15 -6.83 5.97
CA PRO A 147 4.78 -8.12 6.54
C PRO A 147 3.37 -8.50 6.08
N ARG A 148 3.12 -9.80 6.01
CA ARG A 148 1.86 -10.36 5.48
C ARG A 148 0.74 -10.18 6.50
N CYS A 149 -0.36 -9.60 6.04
CA CYS A 149 -1.65 -9.54 6.74
C CYS A 149 -2.74 -10.17 5.87
N ARG A 150 -3.87 -10.55 6.46
CA ARG A 150 -4.97 -11.17 5.71
C ARG A 150 -5.66 -10.14 4.83
N ILE A 151 -5.67 -10.34 3.51
CA ILE A 151 -6.45 -9.51 2.59
C ILE A 151 -7.92 -10.01 2.54
N PRO A 152 -8.91 -9.15 2.83
CA PRO A 152 -10.33 -9.49 2.66
C PRO A 152 -10.66 -9.79 1.19
N GLU A 153 -11.59 -10.72 0.94
CA GLU A 153 -11.89 -11.21 -0.42
C GLU A 153 -12.25 -10.07 -1.39
N ARG A 154 -13.12 -9.15 -0.96
CA ARG A 154 -13.53 -7.98 -1.75
C ARG A 154 -12.39 -7.01 -2.07
N LEU A 155 -11.34 -6.99 -1.25
CA LEU A 155 -10.21 -6.09 -1.42
C LEU A 155 -9.11 -6.70 -2.28
N LYS A 156 -9.04 -8.04 -2.42
CA LYS A 156 -8.00 -8.72 -3.21
C LYS A 156 -7.72 -8.08 -4.57
N PRO A 157 -8.69 -7.79 -5.45
CA PRO A 157 -8.41 -7.21 -6.76
C PRO A 157 -7.85 -5.77 -6.70
N PHE A 158 -7.88 -5.14 -5.52
CA PHE A 158 -7.40 -3.79 -5.26
C PHE A 158 -6.11 -3.76 -4.44
N VAL A 159 -5.48 -4.92 -4.18
CA VAL A 159 -4.21 -4.99 -3.46
C VAL A 159 -3.09 -5.44 -4.36
N LEU A 160 -2.03 -4.63 -4.40
CA LEU A 160 -0.73 -4.98 -4.96
C LEU A 160 0.28 -5.20 -3.83
N ALA A 161 0.95 -6.34 -3.84
CA ALA A 161 2.10 -6.60 -2.98
C ALA A 161 3.40 -6.58 -3.78
N ILE A 162 4.29 -5.66 -3.44
CA ILE A 162 5.64 -5.53 -3.97
C ILE A 162 6.62 -6.06 -2.93
N ARG A 163 7.51 -6.96 -3.35
CA ARG A 163 8.59 -7.51 -2.51
C ARG A 163 9.88 -7.58 -3.29
N ALA A 164 11.01 -7.49 -2.61
CA ALA A 164 12.29 -7.81 -3.20
C ALA A 164 12.31 -9.28 -3.68
N ALA A 165 13.04 -9.54 -4.77
CA ALA A 165 13.28 -10.87 -5.32
C ALA A 165 14.69 -10.90 -5.93
N ARG A 166 15.37 -12.06 -5.89
CA ARG A 166 16.69 -12.24 -6.50
C ARG A 166 16.63 -12.66 -7.98
N GLY A 167 15.43 -12.72 -8.55
CA GLY A 167 15.16 -13.12 -9.93
C GLY A 167 13.67 -13.41 -10.11
N GLU A 168 13.22 -13.55 -11.37
CA GLU A 168 11.79 -13.73 -11.71
C GLU A 168 11.16 -15.00 -11.10
N THR A 169 11.97 -16.05 -10.91
CA THR A 169 11.51 -17.34 -10.39
C THR A 169 11.65 -17.48 -8.88
N ASP A 170 12.25 -16.51 -8.19
CA ASP A 170 12.54 -16.63 -6.77
C ASP A 170 11.27 -16.47 -5.92
N ARG A 171 10.80 -17.59 -5.40
CA ARG A 171 9.64 -17.64 -4.51
C ARG A 171 9.95 -17.00 -3.16
N ARG A 172 11.22 -16.85 -2.76
CA ARG A 172 11.60 -16.37 -1.42
C ARG A 172 12.25 -14.99 -1.48
N SER A 173 11.53 -13.99 -0.98
CA SER A 173 12.05 -12.63 -0.87
C SER A 173 13.30 -12.59 0.05
N PRO A 174 14.38 -11.88 -0.35
CA PRO A 174 15.52 -11.60 0.53
C PRO A 174 15.15 -10.63 1.66
N ASP A 175 14.06 -9.87 1.48
CA ASP A 175 13.52 -8.99 2.51
C ASP A 175 12.79 -9.82 3.58
N ILE A 176 13.40 -9.92 4.76
CA ILE A 176 12.87 -10.68 5.91
C ILE A 176 11.53 -10.12 6.39
N VAL A 177 11.30 -8.80 6.30
CA VAL A 177 10.06 -8.18 6.77
C VAL A 177 8.88 -8.70 5.93
N SER A 178 9.05 -8.78 4.61
CA SER A 178 8.05 -9.32 3.69
C SER A 178 7.68 -10.80 3.90
N ARG A 179 8.48 -11.51 4.71
CA ARG A 179 8.27 -12.92 5.05
C ARG A 179 7.54 -13.10 6.39
N LEU A 180 7.42 -12.06 7.20
CA LEU A 180 6.72 -12.12 8.48
C LEU A 180 5.20 -12.23 8.26
N GLY A 181 4.49 -12.83 9.21
CA GLY A 181 3.05 -13.01 9.13
C GLY A 181 2.62 -14.13 8.17
N SER A 182 1.34 -14.13 7.79
CA SER A 182 0.78 -15.16 6.91
C SER A 182 -0.46 -14.66 6.18
N TYR A 183 -0.59 -15.05 4.92
CA TYR A 183 -1.85 -14.95 4.17
C TYR A 183 -2.77 -16.14 4.44
N GLY A 184 -2.37 -17.07 5.30
CA GLY A 184 -3.08 -18.31 5.48
C GLY A 184 -4.37 -18.18 6.29
N GLY A 185 -5.23 -19.18 6.11
CA GLY A 185 -6.43 -19.33 6.92
C GLY A 185 -7.09 -20.69 6.70
N TRP A 186 -8.03 -21.02 7.58
CA TRP A 186 -8.78 -22.28 7.54
C TRP A 186 -9.81 -22.27 6.41
N ILE A 187 -9.85 -23.32 5.60
CA ILE A 187 -10.90 -23.62 4.62
C ILE A 187 -11.55 -24.95 4.98
N LEU A 188 -12.81 -25.15 4.59
CA LEU A 188 -13.47 -26.45 4.74
C LEU A 188 -12.98 -27.37 3.60
N GLY A 189 -12.42 -28.52 3.94
CA GLY A 189 -11.88 -29.46 2.95
C GLY A 189 -12.98 -30.13 2.11
N SER A 190 -12.72 -30.29 0.81
CA SER A 190 -13.70 -30.81 -0.16
C SER A 190 -14.07 -32.29 0.03
N ARG A 191 -13.17 -33.12 0.56
CA ARG A 191 -13.36 -34.59 0.62
C ARG A 191 -13.98 -35.12 1.92
N LEU A 192 -13.74 -34.45 3.05
CA LEU A 192 -14.21 -34.89 4.38
C LEU A 192 -14.82 -33.76 5.23
N ARG A 193 -15.00 -32.56 4.66
CA ARG A 193 -15.40 -31.33 5.40
C ARG A 193 -14.52 -31.02 6.62
N LEU A 194 -13.33 -31.61 6.73
CA LEU A 194 -12.38 -31.30 7.79
C LEU A 194 -11.73 -29.94 7.52
N PRO A 195 -11.58 -29.08 8.54
CA PRO A 195 -10.85 -27.82 8.39
C PRO A 195 -9.40 -28.08 7.96
N ALA A 196 -8.98 -27.47 6.86
CA ALA A 196 -7.61 -27.52 6.35
C ALA A 196 -7.02 -26.12 6.32
N TRP A 197 -5.75 -25.99 6.70
CA TRP A 197 -5.05 -24.71 6.60
C TRP A 197 -4.55 -24.48 5.18
N HIS A 198 -5.00 -23.41 4.53
CA HIS A 198 -4.54 -23.01 3.21
C HIS A 198 -3.61 -21.81 3.31
N LYS A 199 -2.36 -21.94 2.83
CA LYS A 199 -1.32 -20.90 2.97
C LYS A 199 -1.65 -19.59 2.24
N GLY A 200 -2.34 -19.68 1.11
CA GLY A 200 -2.68 -18.53 0.26
C GLY A 200 -4.12 -18.04 0.37
N LYS A 201 -4.87 -18.41 1.43
CA LYS A 201 -6.31 -18.11 1.51
C LYS A 201 -6.63 -16.62 1.34
N HIS A 202 -5.79 -15.76 1.92
CA HIS A 202 -5.95 -14.32 1.97
C HIS A 202 -4.81 -13.59 1.25
N GLU A 203 -4.28 -14.18 0.18
CA GLU A 203 -3.28 -13.53 -0.68
C GLU A 203 -3.87 -12.32 -1.41
N PRO A 204 -3.06 -11.30 -1.72
CA PRO A 204 -3.49 -10.18 -2.56
C PRO A 204 -3.79 -10.64 -3.99
N GLY A 205 -4.58 -9.86 -4.72
CA GLY A 205 -4.90 -10.17 -6.13
C GLY A 205 -3.70 -10.04 -7.07
N ALA A 206 -2.70 -9.22 -6.71
CA ALA A 206 -1.45 -9.12 -7.44
C ALA A 206 -0.24 -9.14 -6.49
N THR A 207 0.80 -9.89 -6.87
CA THR A 207 2.10 -9.89 -6.19
C THR A 207 3.21 -9.77 -7.23
N VAL A 208 4.12 -8.82 -7.04
CA VAL A 208 5.27 -8.58 -7.92
C VAL A 208 6.57 -8.67 -7.12
N GLY A 209 7.51 -9.44 -7.63
CA GLY A 209 8.89 -9.49 -7.14
C GLY A 209 9.76 -8.51 -7.94
N LEU A 210 10.46 -7.60 -7.28
CA LEU A 210 11.37 -6.63 -7.91
C LEU A 210 12.83 -6.93 -7.57
N PRO A 211 13.77 -6.76 -8.52
CA PRO A 211 15.20 -6.93 -8.30
C PRO A 211 15.80 -5.73 -7.53
N ILE A 212 15.34 -5.54 -6.29
CA ILE A 212 15.79 -4.44 -5.42
C ILE A 212 17.25 -4.66 -5.02
N ILE A 213 18.10 -3.68 -5.31
CA ILE A 213 19.49 -3.65 -4.85
C ILE A 213 19.51 -3.19 -3.39
N GLY A 214 20.19 -3.92 -2.51
CA GLY A 214 20.25 -3.61 -1.07
C GLY A 214 19.21 -4.36 -0.23
N GLY A 215 18.76 -3.73 0.85
CA GLY A 215 17.90 -4.33 1.87
C GLY A 215 16.49 -3.73 1.95
N HIS A 216 15.80 -4.04 3.05
CA HIS A 216 14.42 -3.61 3.29
C HIS A 216 14.22 -2.08 3.29
N ALA A 217 15.24 -1.31 3.66
CA ALA A 217 15.19 0.15 3.66
C ALA A 217 15.48 0.77 2.28
N ASP A 218 15.86 -0.03 1.28
CA ASP A 218 16.43 0.50 0.04
C ASP A 218 15.46 0.55 -1.15
N TYR A 219 14.18 0.16 -0.97
CA TYR A 219 13.17 0.19 -2.04
C TYR A 219 13.02 1.55 -2.73
N PHE A 220 13.34 2.66 -2.03
CA PHE A 220 13.13 4.02 -2.54
C PHE A 220 14.43 4.76 -2.87
N ARG A 221 15.55 4.03 -2.97
CA ARG A 221 16.82 4.61 -3.38
C ARG A 221 16.79 4.93 -4.88
N ASN A 222 17.25 6.12 -5.23
CA ASN A 222 17.17 6.67 -6.59
C ASN A 222 18.54 7.03 -7.20
N ARG A 223 19.64 6.58 -6.60
CA ARG A 223 21.02 6.91 -7.02
C ARG A 223 21.92 5.69 -6.87
N ALA A 224 23.09 5.73 -7.49
CA ALA A 224 24.12 4.70 -7.31
C ALA A 224 24.42 4.47 -5.81
N PRO A 225 24.67 3.22 -5.38
CA PRO A 225 24.77 1.99 -6.18
C PRO A 225 23.42 1.30 -6.47
N TYR A 226 22.28 1.95 -6.20
CA TYR A 226 20.94 1.35 -6.30
C TYR A 226 20.29 1.50 -7.68
N VAL A 227 21.11 1.49 -8.73
CA VAL A 227 20.71 1.61 -10.13
C VAL A 227 21.17 0.34 -10.84
N ASN A 228 20.25 -0.32 -11.54
CA ASN A 228 20.54 -1.55 -12.27
C ASN A 228 21.24 -1.29 -13.61
N GLU A 229 21.61 -2.36 -14.32
CA GLU A 229 22.29 -2.29 -15.61
C GLU A 229 21.46 -1.58 -16.70
N GLN A 230 20.13 -1.54 -16.55
CA GLN A 230 19.22 -0.84 -17.44
C GLN A 230 19.06 0.66 -17.09
N GLY A 231 19.83 1.16 -16.12
CA GLY A 231 19.77 2.55 -15.67
C GLY A 231 18.55 2.89 -14.81
N LYS A 232 17.76 1.89 -14.38
CA LYS A 232 16.61 2.09 -13.48
C LYS A 232 17.03 1.96 -12.02
N SER A 233 16.63 2.92 -11.20
CA SER A 233 16.81 2.84 -9.76
C SER A 233 15.74 1.98 -9.07
N ASN A 234 15.97 1.59 -7.82
CA ASN A 234 14.94 0.90 -7.01
C ASN A 234 13.62 1.70 -6.96
N LEU A 235 13.72 3.03 -6.83
CA LEU A 235 12.55 3.91 -6.86
C LEU A 235 11.80 3.82 -8.19
N ASP A 236 12.52 3.85 -9.32
CA ASP A 236 11.91 3.76 -10.66
C ASP A 236 11.17 2.44 -10.82
N LEU A 237 11.78 1.32 -10.40
CA LEU A 237 11.15 0.00 -10.46
C LEU A 237 9.83 -0.04 -9.67
N VAL A 238 9.80 0.54 -8.47
CA VAL A 238 8.59 0.61 -7.65
C VAL A 238 7.53 1.49 -8.32
N VAL A 239 7.89 2.69 -8.75
CA VAL A 239 6.96 3.64 -9.38
C VAL A 239 6.36 3.05 -10.66
N ASP A 240 7.21 2.48 -11.53
CA ASP A 240 6.79 1.82 -12.77
C ASP A 240 5.77 0.72 -12.48
N THR A 241 6.10 -0.20 -11.57
CA THR A 241 5.23 -1.32 -11.19
C THR A 241 3.86 -0.86 -10.70
N ILE A 242 3.82 0.16 -9.82
CA ILE A 242 2.55 0.68 -9.30
C ILE A 242 1.74 1.30 -10.43
N THR A 243 2.36 2.12 -11.27
CA THR A 243 1.65 2.80 -12.37
C THR A 243 1.15 1.84 -13.44
N GLU A 244 1.91 0.80 -13.79
CA GLU A 244 1.49 -0.24 -14.72
C GLU A 244 0.29 -1.00 -14.14
N TRP A 245 0.37 -1.42 -12.87
CA TRP A 245 -0.72 -2.13 -12.20
C TRP A 245 -2.01 -1.30 -12.14
N LEU A 246 -1.91 0.01 -11.82
CA LEU A 246 -3.05 0.92 -11.85
C LEU A 246 -3.62 1.08 -13.26
N GLY A 247 -2.76 1.22 -14.27
CA GLY A 247 -3.16 1.33 -15.67
C GLY A 247 -3.91 0.09 -16.19
N TYR A 248 -3.49 -1.12 -15.78
CA TYR A 248 -4.26 -2.34 -16.05
C TYR A 248 -5.62 -2.31 -15.36
N ASN A 249 -5.67 -1.99 -14.06
CA ASN A 249 -6.94 -2.00 -13.31
C ASN A 249 -7.94 -0.92 -13.74
N ALA A 250 -7.46 0.20 -14.27
CA ALA A 250 -8.29 1.26 -14.82
C ALA A 250 -8.95 0.87 -16.16
N LYS A 251 -8.34 -0.03 -16.94
CA LYS A 251 -8.87 -0.48 -18.24
C LYS A 251 -10.02 -1.51 -18.14
N TYR A 252 -10.19 -2.16 -16.98
CA TYR A 252 -11.17 -3.23 -16.77
C TYR A 252 -12.33 -2.82 -15.85
N ARG A 253 -12.64 -1.52 -15.79
CA ARG A 253 -13.70 -0.91 -14.99
C ARG A 253 -14.33 0.25 -15.75
#